data_AF-U5SCT2-F1
#
_entry.id   AF-U5SCT2-F1
#
_cell.length_a   1.000
_cell.length_b   1.000
_cell.length_c   1.000
_cell.angle_alpha   90.00
_cell.angle_beta   90.00
_cell.angle_gamma   90.00
#
_symmetry.space_group_name_H-M   'P 1'
#
loop_
_entity.id
_entity.type
_entity.pdbx_description
1 polymer ?
#
loop_
_entity_poly.entity_id
_entity_poly.type
_entity_poly.pdbx_seq_one_letter_code
_entity_poly.pdbx_strand_id
1 'polypeptide(L)' 'MIGILENYQANYKAIIHSEKLSNCRKNALLRNLLSEIDYIFFGACDKEQSIIDQQEEAKNLHTYIQKNLIIC' A
#
# COMPACT_ATOMS: atom_id res chain seq x y z
N MET A 1 -1.29 5.41 -18.84
CA MET A 1 -1.21 6.02 -17.49
C MET A 1 -0.74 4.88 -16.59
N ILE A 2 0.54 4.85 -16.22
CA ILE A 2 1.04 3.85 -15.27
C ILE A 2 0.40 4.21 -13.93
N GLY A 3 -0.42 3.30 -13.41
CA GLY A 3 -1.33 3.60 -12.31
C GLY A 3 -0.54 3.91 -11.05
N ILE A 4 -0.90 4.97 -10.32
CA ILE A 4 -0.34 5.27 -9.00
C ILE A 4 -0.39 4.00 -8.11
N LEU A 5 -1.44 3.19 -8.26
CA LEU A 5 -1.59 1.91 -7.57
C LEU A 5 -0.52 0.86 -7.94
N GLU A 6 -0.05 0.80 -9.19
CA GLU A 6 0.99 -0.14 -9.64
C GLU A 6 2.31 0.13 -8.88
N ASN A 7 2.62 1.40 -8.58
CA ASN A 7 3.76 1.77 -7.75
C ASN A 7 3.60 1.27 -6.31
N TYR A 8 2.41 1.39 -5.73
CA TYR A 8 2.13 0.84 -4.39
C TYR A 8 2.24 -0.70 -4.37
N GLN A 9 1.76 -1.39 -5.41
CA GLN A 9 1.92 -2.84 -5.54
C GLN A 9 3.40 -3.25 -5.66
N ALA A 10 4.20 -2.51 -6.45
CA ALA A 10 5.63 -2.75 -6.59
C ALA A 10 6.37 -2.52 -5.25
N ASN A 11 6.04 -1.45 -4.53
CA ASN A 11 6.61 -1.15 -3.22
C ASN A 11 6.29 -2.24 -2.20
N TYR A 12 5.03 -2.68 -2.14
CA TYR A 12 4.63 -3.80 -1.29
C TYR A 12 5.45 -5.06 -1.60
N LYS A 13 5.56 -5.45 -2.88
CA LYS A 13 6.35 -6.62 -3.30
C LYS A 13 7.82 -6.47 -2.92
N ALA A 14 8.41 -5.29 -3.10
CA ALA A 14 9.80 -5.04 -2.74
C ALA A 14 10.03 -5.19 -1.23
N ILE A 15 9.11 -4.71 -0.39
CA ILE A 15 9.22 -4.81 1.07
C ILE A 15 9.12 -6.27 1.53
N ILE A 16 8.10 -7.01 1.08
CA ILE A 16 7.83 -8.36 1.59
C ILE A 16 8.95 -9.35 1.20
N HIS A 17 9.47 -9.25 -0.04
CA HIS A 17 10.52 -10.12 -0.57
C HIS A 17 11.94 -9.67 -0.20
N SER A 18 12.12 -8.53 0.48
CA SER A 18 13.47 -8.08 0.85
C SER A 18 14.07 -8.97 1.93
N GLU A 19 15.16 -9.66 1.62
CA GLU A 19 15.95 -10.43 2.59
C GLU A 19 16.82 -9.54 3.50
N LYS A 20 17.03 -8.28 3.09
CA LYS A 20 17.86 -7.30 3.82
C LYS A 20 17.13 -6.61 4.97
N LEU A 21 15.80 -6.75 5.04
CA LEU A 21 14.97 -6.09 6.04
C LEU A 21 14.53 -7.09 7.11
N SER A 22 14.71 -6.72 8.38
CA SER A 22 14.11 -7.45 9.49
C SER A 22 12.57 -7.36 9.43
N ASN A 23 11.88 -8.32 10.06
CA ASN A 23 10.42 -8.30 10.15
C ASN A 23 9.89 -6.98 10.74
N CYS A 24 10.54 -6.47 11.79
CA CYS A 24 10.19 -5.18 12.39
C CYS A 24 10.28 -4.03 11.38
N ARG A 25 11.35 -4.02 10.57
CA ARG A 25 11.55 -2.98 9.55
C ARG A 25 10.55 -3.11 8.41
N LYS A 26 10.25 -4.34 7.96
CA LYS A 26 9.20 -4.60 6.97
C LYS A 26 7.86 -4.05 7.47
N ASN A 27 7.47 -4.37 8.71
CA ASN A 27 6.21 -3.88 9.29
C ASN A 27 6.14 -2.36 9.38
N ALA A 28 7.23 -1.69 9.76
CA ALA A 28 7.26 -0.23 9.77
C ALA A 28 7.02 0.36 8.37
N LEU A 29 7.66 -0.19 7.34
CA LEU A 29 7.47 0.25 5.96
C LEU A 29 6.06 -0.07 5.44
N LEU A 30 5.52 -1.25 5.76
CA LEU A 30 4.16 -1.64 5.38
C LEU A 30 3.11 -0.74 6.04
N ARG A 31 3.29 -0.34 7.30
CA ARG A 31 2.40 0.62 7.99
C ARG A 31 2.44 2.02 7.35
N ASN A 32 3.62 2.47 6.94
CA ASN A 32 3.74 3.72 6.18
C ASN A 32 3.02 3.61 4.84
N LEU A 33 3.20 2.49 4.13
CA LEU A 33 2.54 2.24 2.85
C LEU A 33 1.00 2.23 3.00
N LEU A 34 0.47 1.63 4.07
CA LEU A 34 -0.96 1.68 4.40
C LEU A 34 -1.44 3.12 4.62
N SER A 35 -0.69 3.90 5.40
CA SER A 35 -1.06 5.29 5.70
C SER A 35 -1.09 6.16 4.44
N GLU A 36 -0.16 5.93 3.51
CA GLU A 36 -0.15 6.61 2.21
C GLU A 36 -1.34 6.18 1.32
N ILE A 37 -1.65 4.88 1.28
CA ILE A 37 -2.83 4.38 0.55
C ILE A 37 -4.11 5.00 1.11
N ASP A 38 -4.25 5.05 2.45
CA ASP A 38 -5.39 5.68 3.10
C ASP A 38 -5.52 7.16 2.72
N TYR A 39 -4.42 7.90 2.78
CA TYR A 39 -4.41 9.31 2.43
C TYR A 39 -4.81 9.55 0.96
N ILE A 40 -4.21 8.82 0.02
CA ILE A 40 -4.40 9.03 -1.42
C ILE A 40 -5.76 8.50 -1.90
N PHE A 41 -6.12 7.27 -1.55
CA PHE A 41 -7.28 6.59 -2.12
C PHE A 41 -8.54 6.74 -1.28
N PHE A 42 -8.44 6.96 0.04
CA PHE A 42 -9.58 6.96 0.96
C PHE A 42 -9.77 8.26 1.74
N GLY A 43 -8.82 9.22 1.65
CA GLY A 43 -8.89 10.51 2.31
C GLY A 43 -10.11 11.35 1.91
N ALA A 44 -10.50 12.31 2.74
CA ALA A 44 -11.73 13.10 2.55
C ALA A 44 -11.64 14.22 1.49
N CYS A 45 -10.52 14.33 0.76
CA CYS A 45 -10.34 15.35 -0.27
C CYS A 45 -11.03 14.96 -1.58
N ASP A 46 -11.32 15.96 -2.42
CA ASP A 46 -11.77 15.74 -3.80
C ASP A 46 -10.72 14.92 -4.55
N LYS A 47 -11.16 13.82 -5.16
CA LYS A 47 -10.29 12.88 -5.87
C LYS A 47 -10.49 13.01 -7.36
N GLU A 48 -9.39 12.91 -8.10
CA GLU A 48 -9.47 12.74 -9.55
C GLU A 48 -10.20 11.44 -9.89
N GLN A 49 -10.94 11.41 -11.01
CA GLN A 49 -11.65 10.20 -11.48
C GLN A 49 -10.70 9.00 -11.60
N SER A 50 -9.45 9.25 -12.02
CA SER A 50 -8.37 8.25 -12.11
C SER A 50 -8.11 7.53 -10.77
N ILE A 51 -8.22 8.23 -9.64
CA ILE A 51 -8.06 7.68 -8.29
C ILE A 51 -9.32 6.94 -7.87
N ILE A 52 -10.50 7.50 -8.16
CA ILE A 52 -11.81 6.87 -7.89
C ILE A 52 -11.88 5.50 -8.56
N ASP A 53 -11.48 5.41 -9.84
CA ASP A 53 -11.49 4.16 -10.62
C ASP A 53 -10.55 3.08 -10.03
N GLN A 54 -9.54 3.49 -9.24
CA GLN A 54 -8.58 2.58 -8.61
C GLN A 54 -8.93 2.23 -7.15
N GLN A 55 -10.01 2.78 -6.56
CA GLN A 55 -10.31 2.60 -5.14
C GLN A 55 -10.57 1.14 -4.73
N GLU A 56 -11.26 0.37 -5.57
CA GLU A 56 -11.57 -1.03 -5.26
C GLU A 56 -10.29 -1.88 -5.26
N GLU A 57 -9.39 -1.67 -6.23
CA GLU A 57 -8.12 -2.37 -6.28
C GLU A 57 -7.17 -1.90 -5.16
N ALA A 58 -7.19 -0.61 -4.81
CA ALA A 58 -6.49 -0.08 -3.64
C ALA A 58 -6.98 -0.72 -2.33
N LYS A 59 -8.29 -0.98 -2.20
CA LYS A 59 -8.88 -1.63 -1.03
C LYS A 59 -8.42 -3.09 -0.90
N ASN A 60 -8.31 -3.78 -2.03
CA ASN A 60 -7.75 -5.13 -2.09
C ASN A 60 -6.28 -5.16 -1.66
N LEU A 61 -5.47 -4.23 -2.18
CA LEU A 61 -4.06 -4.09 -1.79
C LEU A 61 -3.91 -3.76 -0.30
N HIS A 62 -4.68 -2.80 0.20
CA HIS A 62 -4.71 -2.41 1.61
C HIS A 62 -5.00 -3.62 2.51
N THR A 63 -6.04 -4.38 2.19
CA THR A 63 -6.40 -5.62 2.92
C THR A 63 -5.27 -6.64 2.87
N TYR A 64 -4.60 -6.78 1.73
CA TYR A 64 -3.50 -7.74 1.57
C TYR A 64 -2.28 -7.33 2.43
N ILE A 65 -1.91 -6.05 2.43
CA ILE A 65 -0.83 -5.53 3.27
C ILE A 65 -1.14 -5.77 4.74
N GLN A 66 -2.37 -5.48 5.20
CA GLN A 66 -2.79 -5.72 6.59
C GLN A 66 -2.63 -7.19 7.01
N LYS A 67 -3.02 -8.14 6.15
CA LYS A 67 -2.88 -9.57 6.42
C LYS A 67 -1.43 -10.04 6.48
N ASN A 68 -0.50 -9.32 5.85
CA ASN A 68 0.92 -9.64 5.78
C ASN A 68 1.77 -8.89 6.83
N LEU A 69 1.14 -8.15 7.74
CA LEU A 69 1.83 -7.63 8.91
C LEU A 69 2.26 -8.80 9.79
N ILE A 70 3.56 -8.92 10.03
CA ILE A 70 4.17 -10.02 10.80
C ILE A 70 4.23 -9.58 12.27
N ILE A 71 4.24 -10.51 13.23
CA ILE A 71 4.59 -10.15 14.62
C ILE A 71 6.09 -9.83 14.65
N CYS A 72 6.44 -8.64 15.14
CA CYS A 72 7.81 -8.13 15.25
C CYS A 72 8.61 -8.91 16.30
#